data_AF-A0A1G9C3L5-F1
#
_entry.id   AF-A0A1G9C3L5-F1
#
_cell.length_a   1.000
_cell.length_b   1.000
_cell.length_c   1.000
_cell.angle_alpha   90.00
_cell.angle_beta   90.00
_cell.angle_gamma   90.00
#
_symmetry.space_group_name_H-M   'P 1'
#
loop_
_entity.id
_entity.type
_entity.pdbx_description
1 polymer ?
#
loop_
_entity_poly.entity_id
_entity_poly.type
_entity_poly.pdbx_seq_one_letter_code
_entity_poly.pdbx_strand_id
1 'polypeptide(L)' 'MKDIIIRQYLEQLKSANSNTELSSILSEIIRSGVSIPELMMYFKTHQGDFETKSQDHQNTISNSNKAQVIMQLLMQKLNR' A
#
# COMPACT_ATOMS: atom_id res chain seq x y z
N MET A 1 6.42 11.65 14.04
CA MET A 1 7.55 10.91 13.42
C MET A 1 7.08 9.74 12.57
N LYS A 2 6.25 8.81 13.08
CA LYS A 2 5.74 7.67 12.29
C LYS A 2 4.94 8.08 11.04
N ASP A 3 4.24 9.21 11.09
CA ASP A 3 3.44 9.73 9.96
C ASP A 3 4.28 10.03 8.70
N ILE A 4 5.50 10.55 8.88
CA ILE A 4 6.44 10.84 7.78
C ILE A 4 6.92 9.53 7.14
N ILE A 5 7.21 8.52 7.97
CA ILE A 5 7.62 7.18 7.54
C ILE A 5 6.49 6.54 6.73
N ILE A 6 5.27 6.56 7.27
CA ILE A 6 4.08 6.04 6.60
C ILE A 6 3.89 6.74 5.25
N ARG A 7 3.95 8.09 5.19
CA ARG A 7 3.86 8.83 3.92
C ARG A 7 4.92 8.45 2.90
N GLN A 8 6.19 8.33 3.30
CA GLN A 8 7.26 7.93 2.36
C GLN A 8 7.00 6.57 1.75
N TYR A 9 6.62 5.59 2.58
CA TYR A 9 6.33 4.26 2.09
C TYR A 9 5.03 4.20 1.27
N LEU A 10 4.06 5.07 1.54
CA LEU A 10 2.84 5.17 0.74
C LEU A 10 3.09 5.69 -0.67
N GLU A 11 3.99 6.66 -0.82
CA GLU A 11 4.41 7.11 -2.14
C GLU A 11 5.12 5.99 -2.92
N GLN A 12 5.92 5.16 -2.24
CA GLN A 12 6.50 3.95 -2.84
C GLN A 12 5.43 2.92 -3.23
N LEU A 13 4.39 2.73 -2.40
CA LEU A 13 3.26 1.86 -2.73
C LEU A 13 2.46 2.39 -3.92
N LYS A 14 2.34 3.71 -4.09
CA LYS A 14 1.73 4.33 -5.29
C LYS A 14 2.56 4.09 -6.55
N SER A 15 3.89 4.09 -6.46
CA SER A 15 4.76 3.84 -7.62
C SER A 15 4.98 2.36 -7.94
N ALA A 16 4.66 1.44 -7.03
CA ALA A 16 4.90 0.01 -7.21
C ALA A 16 4.03 -0.59 -8.32
N ASN A 17 4.61 -1.30 -9.28
CA ASN A 17 3.87 -1.77 -10.46
C ASN A 17 3.54 -3.27 -10.39
N SER A 18 4.00 -3.97 -9.35
CA SER A 18 3.82 -5.40 -9.17
C SER A 18 3.42 -5.79 -7.74
N ASN A 19 2.74 -6.93 -7.59
CA ASN A 19 2.35 -7.47 -6.29
C ASN A 19 3.57 -7.80 -5.41
N THR A 20 4.68 -8.19 -6.04
CA THR A 20 5.95 -8.49 -5.37
C THR A 20 6.56 -7.24 -4.76
N GLU A 21 6.60 -6.12 -5.49
CA GLU A 21 7.06 -4.82 -4.95
C GLU A 21 6.17 -4.35 -3.81
N LEU A 22 4.84 -4.40 -3.99
CA LEU A 22 3.89 -4.05 -2.92
C LEU A 22 4.16 -4.88 -1.66
N SER A 23 4.32 -6.20 -1.79
CA SER A 23 4.61 -7.07 -0.65
C SER A 23 5.96 -6.77 0.02
N SER A 24 6.98 -6.40 -0.78
CA SER A 24 8.30 -6.01 -0.26
C SER A 24 8.20 -4.72 0.55
N ILE A 25 7.60 -3.67 -0.02
CA ILE A 25 7.42 -2.37 0.62
C ILE A 25 6.59 -2.51 1.90
N LEU A 26 5.50 -3.27 1.86
CA LEU A 26 4.69 -3.56 3.05
C LEU A 26 5.50 -4.25 4.16
N SER A 27 6.43 -5.15 3.80
CA SER A 27 7.29 -5.82 4.77
C SER A 27 8.32 -4.86 5.38
N GLU A 28 8.83 -3.91 4.61
CA GLU A 28 9.72 -2.87 5.12
C GLU A 28 9.02 -1.96 6.13
N ILE A 29 7.80 -1.50 5.81
CA ILE A 29 7.01 -0.66 6.74
C ILE A 29 6.79 -1.36 8.08
N ILE A 30 6.45 -2.65 8.03
CA ILE A 30 6.23 -3.46 9.23
C ILE A 30 7.53 -3.57 10.04
N ARG A 31 8.67 -3.78 9.37
CA ARG A 31 10.00 -3.82 10.02
C ARG A 31 10.40 -2.46 10.60
N SER A 32 9.91 -1.34 10.05
CA SER A 32 10.10 0.00 10.61
C SER A 32 9.29 0.26 11.88
N GLY A 33 8.50 -0.70 12.36
CA GLY A 33 7.74 -0.61 13.62
C GLY A 33 6.36 0.03 13.48
N VAL A 34 5.80 0.02 12.26
CA VAL A 34 4.40 0.35 12.00
C VAL A 34 3.59 -0.94 12.01
N SER A 35 2.55 -1.01 12.82
CA SER A 35 1.71 -2.20 12.88
C SER A 35 0.79 -2.31 11.65
N ILE A 36 0.45 -3.55 11.29
CA ILE A 36 -0.50 -3.81 10.19
C ILE A 36 -1.84 -3.08 10.41
N PRO A 37 -2.44 -3.06 11.62
CA PRO A 37 -3.66 -2.31 11.87
C PRO A 37 -3.52 -0.79 11.68
N GLU A 38 -2.39 -0.19 12.11
CA GLU A 38 -2.11 1.24 11.87
C GLU A 38 -2.05 1.55 10.36
N LEU A 39 -1.37 0.69 9.60
CA LEU A 39 -1.27 0.76 8.14
C LEU A 39 -2.64 0.68 7.47
N MET A 40 -3.47 -0.30 7.86
CA MET A 40 -4.82 -0.48 7.34
C MET A 40 -5.72 0.72 7.67
N MET A 41 -5.63 1.24 8.89
CA MET A 41 -6.38 2.43 9.29
C MET A 41 -5.98 3.64 8.44
N TYR A 42 -4.68 3.87 8.27
CA TYR A 42 -4.18 4.96 7.45
C TYR A 42 -4.66 4.84 6.00
N PHE A 43 -4.57 3.64 5.40
CA PHE A 43 -5.04 3.38 4.04
C PHE A 43 -6.55 3.58 3.87
N LYS A 44 -7.37 3.22 4.86
CA LYS A 44 -8.81 3.52 4.84
C LYS A 44 -9.08 5.02 4.85
N THR A 45 -8.33 5.77 5.65
CA THR A 45 -8.49 7.23 5.73
C THR A 45 -8.02 7.95 4.46
N HIS A 46 -7.01 7.42 3.77
CA HIS A 46 -6.40 8.03 2.57
C HIS A 46 -6.75 7.28 1.28
N GLN A 47 -7.81 6.48 1.27
CA GLN A 47 -8.15 5.62 0.13
C GLN A 47 -8.32 6.41 -1.18
N GLY A 48 -8.86 7.64 -1.10
CA GLY A 48 -9.03 8.54 -2.24
C GLY A 48 -7.72 9.00 -2.89
N ASP A 49 -6.59 8.97 -2.17
CA ASP A 49 -5.27 9.33 -2.73
C ASP A 49 -4.69 8.22 -3.60
N PHE A 50 -5.25 7.00 -3.52
CA PHE A 50 -4.83 5.82 -4.27
C PHE A 50 -5.75 5.50 -5.46
N GLU A 51 -6.94 6.09 -5.51
CA GLU A 51 -7.84 6.03 -6.66
C GLU A 51 -7.34 6.99 -7.76
N THR A 52 -6.31 6.61 -8.50
CA THR A 52 -5.95 7.39 -9.70
C THR A 52 -6.91 7.05 -10.84
N LYS A 53 -7.49 8.10 -11.45
CA LYS A 53 -8.34 7.97 -12.65
C LYS A 53 -7.52 7.30 -13.74
N SER A 54 -7.97 6.12 -14.15
CA SER A 54 -7.34 5.20 -15.08
C SER A 54 -6.76 5.87 -16.34
N GLN A 55 -5.44 5.86 -16.49
CA GLN A 55 -4.77 6.03 -17.79
C GLN A 55 -3.56 5.11 -18.04
N ASP A 56 -3.19 4.22 -17.11
CA ASP A 56 -2.02 3.35 -17.31
C ASP A 56 -2.40 2.00 -17.93
N HIS A 57 -2.22 1.87 -19.24
CA HIS A 57 -2.24 0.59 -19.96
C HIS A 57 -0.95 -0.24 -19.77
N GLN A 58 0.05 0.27 -19.02
CA GLN A 58 1.32 -0.42 -18.77
C GLN A 58 1.45 -1.09 -17.40
N ASN A 59 0.54 -0.81 -16.44
CA ASN A 59 0.64 -1.38 -15.10
C ASN A 59 -0.03 -2.75 -15.01
N THR A 60 0.67 -3.71 -14.40
CA THR A 60 0.16 -5.07 -14.14
C THR A 60 -0.98 -5.07 -13.11
N ILE A 61 -1.10 -3.99 -12.33
CA ILE A 61 -2.17 -3.73 -11.38
C ILE A 61 -2.87 -2.44 -11.81
N SER A 62 -4.15 -2.52 -12.16
CA SER A 62 -4.95 -1.32 -12.43
C SER A 62 -4.92 -0.41 -11.20
N ASN A 63 -4.58 0.85 -11.40
CA ASN A 63 -4.48 1.82 -10.30
C ASN A 63 -5.80 1.93 -9.51
N SER A 64 -6.94 1.73 -10.17
CA SER A 64 -8.28 1.71 -9.54
C SER A 64 -8.45 0.59 -8.51
N ASN A 65 -7.71 -0.51 -8.61
CA ASN A 65 -7.79 -1.65 -7.70
C ASN A 65 -6.60 -1.74 -6.74
N LYS A 66 -5.66 -0.80 -6.81
CA LYS A 66 -4.40 -0.87 -6.08
C LYS A 66 -4.59 -0.80 -4.56
N ALA A 67 -5.48 0.07 -4.09
CA ALA A 67 -5.86 0.14 -2.69
C ALA A 67 -6.48 -1.17 -2.17
N GLN A 68 -7.32 -1.83 -3.00
CA GLN A 68 -7.91 -3.12 -2.66
C GLN A 68 -6.86 -4.23 -2.58
N VAL A 69 -5.92 -4.26 -3.52
CA VAL A 69 -4.80 -5.22 -3.54
C VAL A 69 -3.90 -5.04 -2.31
N ILE A 70 -3.58 -3.80 -1.94
CA ILE A 70 -2.78 -3.50 -0.74
C ILE A 70 -3.49 -3.97 0.53
N MET A 71 -4.80 -3.71 0.64
CA MET A 71 -5.60 -4.21 1.77
C MET A 71 -5.62 -5.74 1.85
N GLN A 72 -5.76 -6.43 0.71
CA GLN A 72 -5.69 -7.88 0.67
C GLN A 72 -4.33 -8.41 1.14
N LEU A 73 -3.22 -7.80 0.69
CA LEU A 73 -1.87 -8.19 1.11
C LEU A 73 -1.63 -7.93 2.60
N LEU A 74 -2.14 -6.81 3.14
CA LEU A 74 -2.08 -6.51 4.57
C LEU A 74 -2.86 -7.54 5.39
N MET A 75 -4.07 -7.91 4.96
CA MET A 75 -4.86 -8.95 5.62
C MET A 75 -4.19 -10.32 5.57
N GLN A 76 -3.56 -10.68 4.45
CA GLN A 76 -2.79 -11.93 4.34
C GLN A 76 -1.60 -11.96 5.29
N LYS A 77 -0.93 -10.81 5.51
CA LYS A 77 0.17 -10.70 6.48
C LYS A 77 -0.30 -10.66 7.94
N LEU A 78 -1.54 -10.23 8.20
CA LEU A 78 -2.12 -10.24 9.55
C LEU A 78 -2.52 -11.65 10.01
N ASN A 79 -3.01 -12.48 9.08
CA ASN A 79 -3.46 -13.85 9.34
C ASN A 79 -2.32 -14.89 9.29
N ARG A 80 -1.07 -14.45 9.14
CA ARG A 80 0.13 -15.30 9.08
C ARG A 80 0.99 -15.10 10.31
#